data_AF-A0A6F8ACI1-F1
#
_entry.id   AF-A0A6F8ACI1-F1
#
_cell.length_a   1.000
_cell.length_b   1.000
_cell.length_c   1.000
_cell.angle_alpha   90.00
_cell.angle_beta   90.00
_cell.angle_gamma   90.00
#
_symmetry.space_group_name_H-M   'P 1'
#
loop_
_entity.id
_entity.type
_entity.pdbx_description
1 polymer ?
#
loop_
_entity_poly.entity_id
_entity_poly.type
_entity_poly.pdbx_seq_one_letter_code
_entity_poly.pdbx_strand_id
1 'polypeptide(L)'
;MIMLLMTMNLIFILIIFIVIFLNWLISKNLNLMFEKNSPFECGFEPFESSRLPFSIHFYLISVLFLIFDVEIILLFPMMNSLKIINYMNWLYSSLMILLILYLGLELEKNEGILKWFI
;
A
#
# COMPACT_ATOMS: atom_id res chain seq x y z
N MET A 1 -6.00 10.33 28.23
CA MET A 1 -5.11 9.91 27.11
C MET A 1 -5.83 9.94 25.77
N ILE A 2 -6.95 9.22 25.59
CA ILE A 2 -7.72 9.20 24.33
C ILE A 2 -8.21 10.60 23.93
N MET A 3 -8.74 11.38 24.88
CA MET A 3 -9.15 12.77 24.61
C MET A 3 -8.00 13.67 24.14
N LEU A 4 -6.79 13.45 24.66
CA LEU A 4 -5.59 14.18 24.24
C LEU A 4 -5.15 13.77 22.83
N LEU A 5 -5.26 12.48 22.49
CA LEU A 5 -5.02 11.99 21.13
C LEU A 5 -6.01 12.60 20.13
N MET A 6 -7.29 12.66 20.49
CA MET A 6 -8.33 13.29 19.65
C MET A 6 -8.07 14.78 19.43
N THR A 7 -7.63 15.50 20.47
CA THR A 7 -7.28 16.92 20.31
C THR A 7 -6.09 17.12 19.39
N MET A 8 -5.06 16.26 19.45
CA MET A 8 -3.91 16.37 18.55
C MET A 8 -4.30 16.11 17.09
N ASN A 9 -5.13 15.10 16.83
CA ASN A 9 -5.59 14.79 15.47
C ASN A 9 -6.40 15.94 14.86
N LEU A 10 -7.27 16.58 15.65
CA LEU A 10 -8.04 17.73 15.20
C LEU A 10 -7.14 18.92 14.84
N ILE A 11 -6.09 19.17 15.63
CA ILE A 11 -5.11 20.22 15.36
C ILE A 11 -4.39 19.96 14.03
N PHE A 12 -3.96 18.71 13.76
CA PHE A 12 -3.31 18.37 12.48
C PHE A 12 -4.24 18.58 11.28
N ILE A 13 -5.50 18.16 11.38
CA ILE A 13 -6.49 18.37 10.31
C ILE A 13 -6.69 19.86 10.05
N LEU A 14 -6.82 20.67 11.10
CA LEU A 14 -6.95 22.13 10.97
C LEU A 14 -5.74 22.77 10.28
N ILE A 15 -4.52 22.36 10.64
CA ILE A 15 -3.30 22.87 10.01
C ILE A 15 -3.30 22.56 8.51
N ILE A 16 -3.67 21.34 8.10
CA ILE A 16 -3.74 20.95 6.68
C ILE A 16 -4.73 21.84 5.93
N PHE A 17 -5.93 22.07 6.49
CA PHE A 17 -6.92 22.94 5.87
C PHE A 17 -6.44 24.39 5.74
N ILE A 18 -5.79 24.93 6.78
CA ILE A 18 -5.24 26.30 6.75
C ILE A 18 -4.17 26.41 5.66
N VAL A 19 -3.28 25.43 5.54
CA VAL A 19 -2.22 25.45 4.50
C VAL A 19 -2.82 25.39 3.09
N ILE A 20 -3.80 24.52 2.85
CA ILE A 20 -4.49 24.43 1.54
C ILE A 20 -5.21 25.75 1.24
N PHE A 21 -5.90 26.33 2.23
CA PHE A 21 -6.62 27.58 2.07
C PHE A 21 -5.70 28.77 1.78
N LEU A 22 -4.59 28.89 2.51
CA LEU A 22 -3.57 29.90 2.25
C LEU A 22 -2.94 29.73 0.88
N ASN A 23 -2.64 28.50 0.45
CA ASN A 23 -2.13 28.23 -0.89
C ASN A 23 -3.14 28.71 -1.96
N TRP A 24 -4.42 28.40 -1.79
CA TRP A 24 -5.46 28.86 -2.70
C TRP A 24 -5.57 30.40 -2.76
N LEU A 25 -5.52 31.09 -1.62
CA LEU A 25 -5.55 32.55 -1.56
C LEU A 25 -4.33 33.22 -2.20
N ILE A 26 -3.13 32.66 -1.99
CA ILE A 26 -1.88 33.20 -2.52
C ILE A 26 -1.71 32.83 -4.00
N SER A 27 -2.33 31.73 -4.46
CA SER A 27 -2.16 31.23 -5.82
C SER A 27 -2.55 32.27 -6.86
N LYS A 28 -1.58 32.64 -7.70
CA LYS A 28 -1.77 33.57 -8.82
C LYS A 28 -2.40 32.81 -10.00
N ASN A 29 -3.67 32.45 -9.89
CA ASN A 29 -4.44 31.75 -10.94
C ASN A 29 -4.84 32.70 -12.09
N LEU A 30 -3.92 33.51 -12.58
CA LEU A 30 -4.19 34.55 -13.59
C LEU A 30 -4.03 33.98 -15.00
N ASN A 31 -5.07 33.31 -15.48
CA ASN A 31 -5.27 32.75 -16.82
C ASN A 31 -5.02 31.24 -16.88
N LEU A 32 -6.14 30.51 -16.89
CA LEU A 32 -6.24 29.12 -17.32
C LEU A 32 -5.92 29.04 -18.81
N MET A 33 -4.64 29.14 -19.16
CA MET A 33 -4.17 28.88 -20.52
C MET A 33 -4.37 27.39 -20.80
N PHE A 34 -4.98 27.05 -21.93
CA PHE A 34 -5.24 25.67 -22.33
C PHE A 34 -3.99 24.79 -22.25
N GLU A 35 -2.82 25.33 -22.63
CA GLU A 35 -1.52 24.65 -22.60
C GLU A 35 -1.03 24.31 -21.19
N LYS A 36 -1.44 25.06 -20.16
CA LYS A 36 -1.12 24.71 -18.75
C LYS A 36 -2.05 23.64 -18.19
N ASN A 37 -3.23 23.50 -18.79
CA ASN A 37 -4.25 22.54 -18.37
C ASN A 37 -4.23 21.26 -19.23
N SER A 38 -3.42 21.20 -20.29
CA SER A 38 -3.20 20.00 -21.09
C SER A 38 -2.21 19.05 -20.41
N PRO A 39 -2.30 17.73 -20.63
CA PRO A 39 -1.34 16.76 -20.11
C PRO A 39 0.07 17.06 -20.61
N PHE A 40 1.07 16.85 -19.75
CA PHE A 40 2.47 17.05 -20.10
C PHE A 40 3.04 15.82 -20.82
N GLU A 41 3.26 15.92 -22.14
CA GLU A 41 3.97 14.93 -22.94
C GLU A 41 5.23 15.54 -23.59
N CYS A 42 6.13 16.10 -22.77
CA CYS A 42 7.40 16.69 -23.24
C CYS A 42 7.25 17.75 -24.34
N GLY A 43 6.11 18.45 -24.38
CA GLY A 43 5.78 19.48 -25.38
C GLY A 43 5.07 18.97 -26.64
N PHE A 44 4.77 17.67 -26.72
CA PHE A 44 3.96 17.08 -27.78
C PHE A 44 2.48 17.01 -27.38
N GLU A 45 1.62 16.95 -28.39
CA GLU A 45 0.20 16.63 -28.21
C GLU A 45 0.08 15.14 -27.83
N PRO A 46 -0.83 14.79 -26.90
CA PRO A 46 -0.99 13.42 -26.46
C PRO A 46 -1.39 12.49 -27.61
N PHE A 47 -0.55 11.50 -27.90
CA PHE A 47 -0.80 10.52 -28.97
C PHE A 47 -1.94 9.56 -28.61
N GLU A 48 -2.06 9.21 -27.33
CA GLU A 48 -3.07 8.29 -26.80
C GLU A 48 -3.64 8.82 -25.48
N SER A 49 -4.78 8.27 -25.05
CA SER A 49 -5.31 8.60 -23.72
C SER A 49 -4.40 8.05 -22.63
N SER A 50 -4.24 8.76 -21.51
CA SER A 50 -3.48 8.29 -20.35
C SER A 50 -4.01 7.01 -19.69
N ARG A 51 -5.21 6.55 -20.09
CA ARG A 51 -5.86 5.33 -19.59
C ARG A 51 -5.57 4.17 -20.53
N LEU A 52 -4.33 3.74 -20.54
CA LEU A 52 -3.92 2.53 -21.27
C LEU A 52 -4.29 1.27 -20.47
N PRO A 53 -4.60 0.16 -21.15
CA PRO A 53 -4.73 -1.12 -20.48
C PRO A 53 -3.43 -1.44 -19.76
N PHE A 54 -3.54 -1.61 -18.45
CA PHE A 54 -2.41 -1.86 -17.57
C PHE A 54 -1.93 -3.30 -17.73
N SER A 55 -0.63 -3.54 -17.51
CA SER A 55 -0.09 -4.89 -17.66
C SER A 55 -0.64 -5.82 -16.56
N ILE A 56 -1.03 -7.02 -16.98
CA ILE A 56 -1.62 -8.06 -16.10
C ILE A 56 -0.64 -8.46 -14.98
N HIS A 57 0.67 -8.30 -15.19
CA HIS A 57 1.70 -8.60 -14.20
C HIS A 57 1.54 -7.80 -12.91
N PHE A 58 1.26 -6.50 -13.00
CA PHE A 58 1.06 -5.68 -11.81
C PHE A 58 -0.24 -6.03 -11.06
N TYR A 59 -1.26 -6.52 -11.77
CA TYR A 59 -2.47 -7.05 -11.15
C TYR A 59 -2.16 -8.30 -10.32
N LEU A 60 -1.40 -9.26 -10.87
CA LEU A 60 -1.00 -10.48 -10.16
C LEU A 60 -0.18 -10.17 -8.90
N ILE A 61 0.75 -9.21 -8.98
CA ILE A 61 1.52 -8.75 -7.82
C ILE A 61 0.61 -8.14 -6.74
N SER A 62 -0.42 -7.38 -7.15
CA SER A 62 -1.38 -6.77 -6.22
C SER A 62 -2.24 -7.81 -5.51
N VAL A 63 -2.65 -8.86 -6.21
CA VAL A 63 -3.40 -9.99 -5.62
C VAL A 63 -2.52 -10.77 -4.63
N LEU A 64 -1.28 -11.05 -5.01
CA LEU A 64 -0.29 -11.68 -4.11
C LEU A 64 -0.07 -10.87 -2.84
N PHE A 65 0.11 -9.56 -2.97
CA PHE A 65 0.27 -8.67 -1.81
C PHE A 65 -0.91 -8.77 -0.83
N LEU A 66 -2.15 -8.82 -1.35
CA LEU A 66 -3.34 -8.96 -0.53
C LEU A 66 -3.35 -10.28 0.26
N ILE A 67 -2.99 -11.39 -0.40
CA ILE A 67 -2.90 -12.70 0.24
C ILE A 67 -1.85 -12.68 1.36
N PHE A 68 -0.65 -12.15 1.09
CA PHE A 68 0.41 -12.02 2.09
C PHE A 68 0.01 -11.14 3.28
N ASP A 69 -0.75 -10.06 3.05
CA ASP A 69 -1.27 -9.22 4.14
C ASP A 69 -2.21 -10.03 5.07
N VAL A 70 -3.06 -10.88 4.50
CA VAL A 70 -3.94 -11.78 5.29
C VAL A 70 -3.13 -12.82 6.06
N GLU A 71 -2.08 -13.38 5.46
CA GLU A 71 -1.19 -14.33 6.12
C GLU A 71 -0.45 -13.70 7.31
N ILE A 72 0.00 -12.46 7.20
CA ILE A 72 0.63 -11.72 8.31
C ILE A 72 -0.37 -11.50 9.46
N ILE A 73 -1.62 -11.21 9.16
CA ILE A 73 -2.69 -11.09 10.18
C ILE A 73 -2.85 -12.42 10.92
N LEU A 74 -2.78 -13.56 10.23
CA LEU A 74 -2.84 -14.89 10.86
C LEU A 74 -1.65 -15.19 11.77
N LEU A 75 -0.47 -14.61 11.50
CA LEU A 75 0.72 -14.74 12.35
C LEU A 75 0.63 -13.88 13.63
N PHE A 76 -0.10 -12.78 13.61
CA PHE A 76 -0.20 -11.85 14.75
C PHE A 76 -0.62 -12.49 16.09
N PRO A 77 -1.66 -13.35 16.17
CA PRO A 77 -2.05 -14.00 17.41
C PRO A 77 -0.98 -14.95 17.98
N MET A 78 -0.02 -15.40 17.17
CA MET A 78 1.06 -16.27 17.63
C MET A 78 1.95 -15.58 18.67
N MET A 79 2.17 -14.27 18.54
CA MET A 79 2.96 -13.49 19.51
C MET A 79 2.31 -13.49 20.89
N ASN A 80 0.98 -13.43 20.98
CA ASN A 80 0.29 -13.41 22.26
C ASN A 80 0.10 -14.82 22.86
N SER A 81 0.04 -15.85 22.00
CA SER A 81 -0.14 -17.25 22.42
C SER A 81 1.02 -17.82 23.24
N LEU A 82 2.22 -17.24 23.14
CA LEU A 82 3.40 -17.57 23.98
C LEU A 82 3.12 -17.51 25.48
N LYS A 83 2.19 -16.65 25.90
CA LYS A 83 1.84 -16.47 27.32
C LYS A 83 0.89 -17.54 27.85
N ILE A 84 0.20 -18.26 26.97
CA ILE A 84 -0.94 -19.12 27.31
C ILE A 84 -0.57 -20.60 27.14
N ILE A 85 0.24 -20.93 26.14
CA ILE A 85 0.56 -22.31 25.75
C ILE A 85 1.97 -22.68 26.23
N ASN A 86 2.20 -23.97 26.51
CA ASN A 86 3.53 -24.49 26.82
C ASN A 86 4.52 -24.21 25.68
N TYR A 87 5.76 -23.84 26.00
CA TYR A 87 6.79 -23.42 25.06
C TYR A 87 7.05 -24.45 23.95
N MET A 88 7.12 -25.74 24.29
CA MET A 88 7.36 -26.81 23.30
C MET A 88 6.21 -26.94 22.29
N ASN A 89 4.96 -26.79 22.74
CA ASN A 89 3.79 -26.86 21.86
C ASN A 89 3.70 -25.62 20.97
N TRP A 90 4.06 -24.45 21.50
CA TRP A 90 4.14 -23.22 20.74
C TRP A 90 5.24 -23.28 19.66
N LEU A 91 6.41 -23.83 19.98
CA LEU A 91 7.47 -24.04 19.00
C LEU A 91 7.04 -24.95 17.85
N TYR A 92 6.37 -26.06 18.16
CA TYR A 92 5.91 -26.98 17.13
C TYR A 92 4.85 -26.35 16.20
N SER A 93 3.85 -25.66 16.75
CA SER A 93 2.81 -25.01 15.95
C SER A 93 3.35 -23.84 15.11
N SER A 94 4.27 -23.05 15.67
CA SER A 94 4.94 -21.95 14.94
C SER A 94 5.80 -22.43 13.80
N LEU A 95 6.59 -23.49 13.99
CA LEU A 95 7.38 -24.07 12.93
C LEU A 95 6.49 -24.64 11.81
N MET A 96 5.39 -25.30 12.16
CA MET A 96 4.45 -25.83 11.16
C MET A 96 3.83 -24.74 10.30
N ILE A 97 3.37 -23.65 10.91
CA ILE A 97 2.78 -22.52 10.16
C ILE A 97 3.83 -21.85 9.26
N LEU A 98 5.04 -21.61 9.78
CA LEU A 98 6.12 -21.03 8.98
C LEU A 98 6.54 -21.90 7.80
N LEU A 99 6.56 -23.23 7.97
CA LEU A 99 6.85 -24.17 6.88
C LEU A 99 5.79 -24.12 5.79
N ILE A 100 4.51 -24.03 6.14
CA ILE A 100 3.42 -23.93 5.16
C ILE A 100 3.56 -22.65 4.34
N LEU A 101 3.80 -21.51 4.99
CA LEU A 101 4.00 -20.22 4.32
C LEU A 101 5.23 -20.24 3.40
N TYR A 102 6.33 -20.84 3.87
CA TYR A 102 7.55 -20.98 3.08
C TYR A 102 7.32 -21.83 1.81
N LEU A 103 6.61 -22.95 1.93
CA LEU A 103 6.29 -23.79 0.77
C LEU A 103 5.35 -23.08 -0.22
N GLY A 104 4.39 -22.30 0.27
CA GLY A 104 3.54 -21.46 -0.58
C GLY A 104 4.35 -20.48 -1.43
N LEU A 105 5.31 -19.78 -0.81
CA LEU A 105 6.24 -18.88 -1.51
C LEU A 105 7.10 -19.58 -2.56
N GLU A 106 7.60 -20.79 -2.28
CA GLU A 106 8.38 -21.55 -3.26
C GLU A 106 7.54 -21.96 -4.48
N LEU A 107 6.27 -22.33 -4.28
CA LEU A 107 5.34 -22.65 -5.37
C LEU A 107 5.12 -21.43 -6.27
N GLU A 108 4.83 -20.26 -5.68
CA GLU A 108 4.62 -19.02 -6.45
C GLU A 108 5.85 -18.59 -7.24
N LYS A 109 7.04 -18.80 -6.69
CA LYS A 109 8.31 -18.55 -7.39
C LYS A 109 8.49 -19.48 -8.59
N ASN A 110 8.12 -20.75 -8.45
CA ASN A 110 8.22 -21.73 -9.53
C ASN A 110 7.24 -21.42 -10.67
N GLU A 111 6.04 -20.95 -10.35
CA GLU A 111 5.04 -20.47 -11.33
C GLU A 111 5.47 -19.19 -12.06
N GLY A 112 6.57 -18.55 -11.62
CA GLY A 112 7.15 -17.40 -12.31
C GLY A 112 6.35 -16.11 -12.15
N ILE A 113 5.37 -16.06 -11.25
CA ILE A 113 4.56 -14.87 -10.98
C ILE A 113 5.42 -13.71 -10.45
N LEU A 114 6.51 -14.07 -9.75
CA LEU A 114 7.52 -13.14 -9.22
C LEU A 114 8.60 -12.76 -10.24
N LYS A 115 8.65 -13.39 -11.43
CA LYS A 115 9.66 -13.06 -12.44
C LYS A 115 9.20 -11.83 -13.20
N TRP A 116 10.00 -10.78 -13.11
CA TRP A 116 9.82 -9.62 -13.96
C TRP A 116 10.58 -9.82 -15.27
N PHE A 117 9.84 -10.00 -16.37
CA PHE A 117 10.38 -9.76 -17.69
C PHE A 117 10.22 -8.26 -17.98
N ILE A 118 11.35 -7.59 -18.16
CA ILE A 118 11.41 -6.27 -18.79
C ILE A 118 11.11 -6.44 -20.28
#